data_AF-A0A2S2NH22-F1
#
_entry.id   AF-A0A2S2NH22-F1
#
_cell.length_a   1.000
_cell.length_b   1.000
_cell.length_c   1.000
_cell.angle_alpha   90.00
_cell.angle_beta   90.00
_cell.angle_gamma   90.00
#
_symmetry.space_group_name_H-M   'P 1'
#
loop_
_entity.id
_entity.type
_entity.pdbx_description
1 polymer ?
#
loop_
_entity_poly.entity_id
_entity_poly.type
_entity_poly.pdbx_seq_one_letter_code
_entity_poly.pdbx_strand_id
1 'polypeptide(L)'
;MTEMSEKRFCQGNIGESVKVKIPDVDRARSDLRCVLGVIMSVKDNFYEIGTTEGKLQQLYSRNQFTICKEKFVQIEDVPTNSISLREAARLFSNLGGQGYDRCSCIQGCKTNKCKCRNADRLCNSKCHASKSCANK
;
A
#
# COMPACT_ATOMS: atom_id res chain seq x y z
N MET A 1 -10.95 1.55 27.38
CA MET A 1 -10.78 2.24 26.07
C MET A 1 -10.94 1.27 24.88
N THR A 2 -11.78 0.24 25.02
CA THR A 2 -11.90 -0.87 24.04
C THR A 2 -13.25 -0.87 23.32
N GLU A 3 -14.34 -0.49 24.00
CA GLU A 3 -15.70 -0.51 23.43
C GLU A 3 -16.00 0.55 22.34
N MET A 4 -15.30 1.68 22.33
CA MET A 4 -15.60 2.76 21.36
C MET A 4 -15.10 2.48 19.93
N SER A 5 -14.11 1.60 19.76
CA SER A 5 -13.66 1.21 18.41
C SER A 5 -14.55 0.12 17.81
N GLU A 6 -15.05 -0.81 18.63
CA GLU A 6 -15.96 -1.87 18.20
C GLU A 6 -17.29 -1.31 17.67
N LYS A 7 -17.79 -0.22 18.26
CA LYS A 7 -19.01 0.46 17.77
C LYS A 7 -18.86 1.15 16.41
N ARG A 8 -17.64 1.44 15.94
CA ARG A 8 -17.42 2.11 14.64
C ARG A 8 -17.18 1.13 13.49
N PHE A 9 -16.80 -0.11 13.79
CA PHE A 9 -16.35 -1.07 12.79
C PHE A 9 -17.03 -2.42 13.03
N CYS A 10 -18.05 -2.73 12.24
CA CYS A 10 -18.72 -4.04 12.22
C CYS A 10 -17.66 -5.14 12.04
N GLN A 11 -17.69 -6.22 12.82
CA GLN A 11 -16.78 -7.36 12.63
C GLN A 11 -16.90 -7.89 11.20
N GLY A 12 -15.76 -8.24 10.58
CA GLY A 12 -15.72 -8.73 9.20
C GLY A 12 -15.96 -10.23 9.15
N ASN A 13 -16.83 -10.68 8.26
CA ASN A 13 -17.07 -12.11 8.05
C ASN A 13 -16.17 -12.65 6.92
N ILE A 14 -15.88 -13.94 6.98
CA ILE A 14 -15.17 -14.64 5.91
C ILE A 14 -15.99 -14.51 4.61
N GLY A 15 -15.33 -14.19 3.50
CA GLY A 15 -15.97 -13.97 2.20
C GLY A 15 -16.49 -12.55 1.95
N GLU A 16 -16.34 -11.62 2.89
CA GLU A 16 -16.63 -10.21 2.65
C GLU A 16 -15.50 -9.52 1.89
N SER A 17 -15.88 -8.66 0.95
CA SER A 17 -14.92 -7.82 0.24
C SER A 17 -14.46 -6.65 1.10
N VAL A 18 -13.17 -6.37 1.06
CA VAL A 18 -12.49 -5.37 1.87
C VAL A 18 -11.61 -4.47 1.02
N LYS A 19 -11.43 -3.23 1.48
CA LYS A 19 -10.49 -2.26 0.94
C LYS A 19 -9.37 -2.02 1.95
N VAL A 20 -8.14 -2.31 1.53
CA VAL A 20 -6.93 -2.04 2.32
C VAL A 20 -6.27 -0.79 1.78
N LYS A 21 -5.96 0.20 2.62
CA LYS A 21 -5.31 1.44 2.18
C LYS A 21 -3.84 1.19 1.84
N ILE A 22 -3.39 1.74 0.73
CA ILE A 22 -1.97 1.71 0.32
C ILE A 22 -1.30 2.96 0.89
N PRO A 23 -0.14 2.83 1.57
CA PRO A 23 0.60 3.98 2.05
C PRO A 23 1.14 4.80 0.87
N ASP A 24 1.18 6.12 1.01
CA ASP A 24 1.58 7.03 -0.09
C ASP A 24 2.99 6.78 -0.62
N VAL A 25 3.88 6.18 0.18
CA VAL A 25 5.24 5.82 -0.24
C VAL A 25 5.26 4.72 -1.30
N ASP A 26 4.23 3.87 -1.33
CA ASP A 26 4.13 2.72 -2.23
C ASP A 26 3.14 2.98 -3.37
N ARG A 27 2.74 4.24 -3.58
CA ARG A 27 1.67 4.65 -4.49
C ARG A 27 2.09 5.82 -5.38
N ALA A 28 1.92 5.68 -6.69
CA ALA A 28 2.01 6.79 -7.64
C ALA A 28 0.79 7.70 -7.59
N ARG A 29 0.96 8.94 -8.09
CA ARG A 29 -0.13 9.93 -8.05
C ARG A 29 -1.41 9.43 -8.73
N SER A 30 -1.24 8.67 -9.81
CA SER A 30 -2.33 8.11 -10.61
C SER A 30 -2.79 6.72 -10.13
N ASP A 31 -2.10 6.12 -9.16
CA ASP A 31 -2.42 4.78 -8.68
C ASP A 31 -3.64 4.78 -7.75
N LEU A 32 -4.31 3.63 -7.71
CA LEU A 32 -5.38 3.35 -6.77
C LEU A 32 -4.92 3.58 -5.32
N ARG A 33 -5.80 4.18 -4.51
CA ARG A 33 -5.51 4.47 -3.09
C ARG A 33 -5.67 3.26 -2.18
N CYS A 34 -6.37 2.24 -2.67
CA CYS A 34 -6.69 1.05 -1.90
C CYS A 34 -6.54 -0.19 -2.80
N VAL A 35 -6.13 -1.29 -2.18
CA VAL A 35 -6.23 -2.63 -2.77
C VAL A 35 -7.59 -3.23 -2.39
N LEU A 36 -8.24 -3.86 -3.36
CA LEU A 36 -9.45 -4.65 -3.15
C LEU A 36 -9.06 -6.09 -2.81
N GLY A 37 -9.71 -6.65 -1.81
CA GLY A 37 -9.51 -8.04 -1.42
C GLY A 37 -10.75 -8.65 -0.77
N VAL A 38 -10.60 -9.88 -0.29
CA VAL A 38 -11.61 -10.67 0.40
C VAL A 38 -11.03 -11.25 1.68
N ILE A 39 -11.83 -11.34 2.74
CA ILE A 39 -11.42 -11.99 3.99
C ILE A 39 -11.40 -13.51 3.77
N MET A 40 -10.24 -14.14 3.90
CA MET A 40 -10.08 -15.59 3.76
C MET A 40 -10.23 -16.33 5.08
N SER A 41 -9.63 -15.81 6.15
CA SER A 41 -9.70 -16.44 7.48
C SER A 41 -9.51 -15.40 8.58
N VAL A 42 -9.95 -15.75 9.79
CA VAL A 42 -9.81 -14.93 11.00
C VAL A 42 -9.11 -15.76 12.07
N LYS A 43 -8.01 -15.24 12.62
CA LYS A 43 -7.21 -15.86 13.68
C LYS A 43 -6.96 -14.84 14.78
N ASP A 44 -7.41 -15.09 16.01
CA ASP A 44 -7.12 -14.24 17.18
C ASP A 44 -7.33 -12.72 16.94
N ASN A 45 -8.45 -12.34 16.32
CA ASN A 45 -8.80 -10.96 15.89
C ASN A 45 -7.98 -10.36 14.74
N PHE A 46 -7.10 -11.15 14.13
CA PHE A 46 -6.41 -10.82 12.90
C PHE A 46 -7.08 -11.46 11.69
N TYR A 47 -7.06 -10.74 10.57
CA TYR A 47 -7.73 -11.11 9.33
C TYR A 47 -6.68 -11.41 8.26
N GLU A 48 -6.79 -12.59 7.65
CA GLU A 48 -6.07 -12.93 6.42
C GLU A 48 -6.86 -12.40 5.23
N ILE A 49 -6.23 -11.55 4.42
CA ILE A 49 -6.86 -10.93 3.26
C ILE A 49 -6.25 -11.50 1.98
N GLY A 50 -7.10 -11.98 1.09
CA GLY A 50 -6.76 -12.39 -0.27
C GLY A 50 -7.11 -11.30 -1.27
N THR A 51 -6.34 -11.18 -2.35
CA THR A 51 -6.61 -10.28 -3.48
C THR A 51 -6.63 -11.11 -4.75
N THR A 52 -7.14 -10.55 -5.86
CA THR A 52 -7.15 -11.25 -7.16
C THR A 52 -5.76 -11.66 -7.64
N GLU A 53 -4.73 -10.94 -7.19
CA GLU A 53 -3.33 -11.18 -7.55
C GLU A 53 -2.61 -12.12 -6.56
N GLY A 54 -3.23 -12.46 -5.44
CA GLY A 54 -2.64 -13.36 -4.43
C GLY A 54 -3.02 -13.04 -3.00
N LYS A 55 -2.59 -13.90 -2.09
CA LYS A 55 -2.81 -13.76 -0.64
C LYS A 55 -1.83 -12.78 -0.03
N LEU A 56 -2.32 -11.83 0.75
CA LEU A 56 -1.43 -10.91 1.49
C LEU A 56 -0.71 -11.67 2.61
N GLN A 57 0.62 -11.57 2.62
CA GLN A 57 1.46 -12.21 3.63
C GLN A 57 1.22 -11.67 5.05
N GLN A 58 0.85 -10.39 5.15
CA GLN A 58 0.61 -9.72 6.42
C GLN A 58 -0.83 -9.96 6.91
N LEU A 59 -0.96 -10.15 8.21
CA LEU A 59 -2.24 -10.18 8.92
C LEU A 59 -2.73 -8.76 9.22
N TYR A 60 -4.03 -8.51 9.05
CA TYR A 60 -4.62 -7.19 9.25
C TYR A 60 -5.48 -7.15 10.49
N SER A 61 -5.42 -6.03 11.23
CA SER A 61 -6.40 -5.74 12.27
C SER A 61 -7.63 -5.07 11.66
N ARG A 62 -8.76 -5.10 12.38
CA ARG A 62 -10.03 -4.56 11.88
C ARG A 62 -9.95 -3.09 11.45
N ASN A 63 -9.06 -2.30 12.05
CA ASN A 63 -8.90 -0.87 11.78
C ASN A 63 -8.09 -0.56 10.52
N GLN A 64 -7.39 -1.56 9.96
CA GLN A 64 -6.51 -1.38 8.80
C GLN A 64 -7.23 -1.52 7.46
N PHE A 65 -8.46 -2.03 7.47
CA PHE A 65 -9.26 -2.23 6.27
C PHE A 65 -10.70 -1.75 6.47
N THR A 66 -11.39 -1.52 5.37
CA THR A 66 -12.82 -1.15 5.35
C THR A 66 -13.60 -2.20 4.60
N ILE A 67 -14.66 -2.72 5.21
CA ILE A 67 -15.56 -3.69 4.58
C ILE A 67 -16.40 -2.97 3.53
N CYS A 68 -16.53 -3.58 2.36
CA CYS A 68 -17.41 -3.13 1.29
C CYS A 68 -18.75 -3.86 1.40
N LYS A 69 -19.86 -3.15 1.15
CA LYS A 69 -21.19 -3.76 1.09
C LYS A 69 -21.37 -4.64 -0.15
N GLU A 70 -20.65 -4.30 -1.22
CA GLU A 70 -20.65 -5.01 -2.49
C GLU A 70 -19.54 -6.04 -2.52
N LYS A 71 -19.84 -7.21 -3.11
CA LYS A 71 -18.88 -8.30 -3.29
C LYS A 71 -18.14 -8.08 -4.61
N PHE A 72 -16.87 -7.73 -4.52
CA PHE A 72 -15.99 -7.47 -5.67
C PHE A 72 -15.08 -8.66 -6.00
N VAL A 73 -14.74 -9.47 -5.00
CA VAL A 73 -13.77 -10.57 -5.11
C VAL A 73 -14.32 -11.77 -4.33
N GLN A 74 -14.31 -12.96 -4.93
CA GLN A 74 -14.66 -14.20 -4.25
C GLN A 74 -13.41 -14.91 -3.71
N ILE A 75 -13.59 -15.81 -2.74
CA ILE A 75 -12.48 -16.53 -2.12
C ILE A 75 -11.82 -17.49 -3.12
N GLU A 76 -12.60 -18.06 -4.03
CA GLU A 76 -12.14 -18.98 -5.07
C GLU A 76 -11.21 -18.33 -6.10
N ASP A 77 -11.38 -17.03 -6.35
CA ASP A 77 -10.60 -16.27 -7.32
C ASP A 77 -9.21 -15.88 -6.79
N VAL A 78 -8.91 -16.15 -5.52
CA VAL A 78 -7.64 -15.78 -4.89
C VAL A 78 -6.58 -16.84 -5.18
N PRO A 79 -5.50 -16.50 -5.91
CA PRO A 79 -4.44 -17.46 -6.16
C PRO A 79 -3.62 -17.74 -4.88
N THR A 80 -3.02 -18.93 -4.82
CA THR A 80 -2.32 -19.43 -3.62
C THR A 80 -0.96 -18.78 -3.38
N ASN A 81 -0.48 -17.96 -4.32
CA ASN A 81 0.75 -17.21 -4.18
C ASN A 81 0.62 -16.17 -3.05
N SER A 82 1.71 -15.98 -2.32
CA SER A 82 1.77 -14.99 -1.25
C SER A 82 2.47 -13.73 -1.74
N ILE A 83 1.79 -12.60 -1.63
CA ILE A 83 2.28 -11.30 -2.08
C ILE A 83 2.32 -10.31 -0.92
N SER A 84 3.29 -9.39 -0.96
CA SER A 84 3.31 -8.24 -0.06
C SER A 84 2.31 -7.17 -0.50
N LEU A 85 1.91 -6.27 0.41
CA LEU A 85 1.05 -5.13 0.06
C LEU A 85 1.70 -4.22 -0.99
N ARG A 86 3.04 -4.10 -0.97
CA ARG A 86 3.82 -3.36 -1.97
C ARG A 86 3.73 -3.99 -3.35
N GLU A 87 3.84 -5.32 -3.43
CA GLU A 87 3.70 -6.04 -4.70
C GLU A 87 2.27 -5.97 -5.21
N ALA A 88 1.28 -6.14 -4.34
CA ALA A 88 -0.12 -5.91 -4.71
C ALA A 88 -0.31 -4.50 -5.29
N ALA A 89 0.18 -3.46 -4.59
CA ALA A 89 0.11 -2.08 -5.07
C ALA A 89 0.78 -1.88 -6.44
N ARG A 90 1.86 -2.60 -6.72
CA ARG A 90 2.54 -2.59 -8.02
C ARG A 90 1.75 -3.28 -9.12
N LEU A 91 1.16 -4.44 -8.84
CA LEU A 91 0.37 -5.19 -9.82
C LEU A 91 -0.92 -4.44 -10.18
N PHE A 92 -1.55 -3.80 -9.19
CA PHE A 92 -2.73 -2.95 -9.41
C PHE A 92 -2.38 -1.54 -9.96
N SER A 93 -1.10 -1.20 -10.12
CA SER A 93 -0.66 0.06 -10.70
C SER A 93 -0.47 -0.09 -12.20
N ASN A 94 -1.17 0.73 -12.99
CA ASN A 94 -0.95 0.81 -14.43
C ASN A 94 0.43 1.40 -14.81
N LEU A 95 1.18 1.95 -13.85
CA LEU A 95 2.44 2.67 -14.08
C LEU A 95 3.64 2.09 -13.30
N GLY A 96 3.52 0.89 -12.73
CA GLY A 96 4.62 0.17 -12.07
C GLY A 96 4.85 0.48 -10.58
N GLY A 97 3.91 1.16 -9.92
CA GLY A 97 3.74 1.17 -8.46
C GLY A 97 4.89 1.66 -7.60
N GLN A 98 5.67 2.64 -8.09
CA GLN A 98 6.47 3.48 -7.20
C GLN A 98 6.30 4.93 -7.60
N GLY A 99 5.54 5.65 -6.76
CA GLY A 99 5.19 7.04 -6.99
C GLY A 99 6.25 8.07 -6.66
N TYR A 100 7.27 7.68 -5.89
CA TYR A 100 8.23 8.63 -5.36
C TYR A 100 9.61 8.00 -5.21
N ASP A 101 10.45 8.22 -6.22
CA ASP A 101 11.89 8.17 -6.03
C ASP A 101 12.34 9.45 -5.32
N ARG A 102 12.82 9.31 -4.08
CA ARG A 102 13.45 10.40 -3.34
C ARG A 102 14.90 10.05 -3.01
N CYS A 103 15.80 11.02 -3.13
CA CYS A 103 17.13 10.86 -2.59
C CYS A 103 17.12 11.09 -1.07
N SER A 104 17.94 10.34 -0.34
CA SER A 104 18.20 10.52 1.10
C SER A 104 19.33 11.53 1.37
N CYS A 105 19.68 12.36 0.38
CA CYS A 105 20.81 13.27 0.49
C CYS A 105 20.54 14.38 1.52
N ILE A 106 21.49 14.56 2.43
CA ILE A 106 21.43 15.63 3.45
C ILE A 106 22.01 16.94 2.90
N GLN A 107 22.96 16.83 1.98
CA GLN A 107 23.70 17.89 1.31
C GLN A 107 23.19 18.11 -0.13
N GLY A 108 23.47 19.28 -0.71
CA GLY A 108 23.05 19.62 -2.07
C GLY A 108 23.60 18.61 -3.09
N CYS A 109 22.70 17.93 -3.80
CA CYS A 109 22.95 16.76 -4.66
C CYS A 109 23.90 17.01 -5.86
N LYS A 110 25.17 17.28 -5.60
CA LYS A 110 26.20 17.60 -6.61
C LYS A 110 26.88 16.38 -7.22
N THR A 111 26.89 15.25 -6.51
CA THR A 111 27.59 14.02 -6.91
C THR A 111 26.62 12.89 -7.21
N ASN A 112 27.07 11.88 -7.96
CA ASN A 112 26.30 10.67 -8.28
C ASN A 112 26.03 9.78 -7.04
N LYS A 113 26.45 10.21 -5.85
CA LYS A 113 25.96 9.65 -4.57
C LYS A 113 24.47 9.91 -4.36
N CYS A 114 23.91 10.93 -5.04
CA CYS A 114 22.48 11.16 -5.07
C CYS A 114 21.78 10.17 -6.01
N LYS A 115 20.81 9.42 -5.47
CA LYS A 115 19.97 8.49 -6.26
C LYS A 115 19.27 9.17 -7.44
N CYS A 116 18.75 10.38 -7.26
CA CYS A 116 18.08 11.11 -8.33
C CYS A 116 19.07 11.47 -9.45
N ARG A 117 20.24 12.04 -9.10
CA ARG A 117 21.27 12.40 -10.08
C ARG A 117 21.88 11.19 -10.79
N ASN A 118 22.10 10.09 -10.07
CA ASN A 118 22.61 8.84 -10.65
C ASN A 118 21.62 8.18 -11.62
N ALA A 119 20.33 8.48 -11.46
CA ALA A 119 19.28 8.05 -12.38
C ALA A 119 18.97 9.11 -13.46
N ASP A 120 19.82 10.13 -13.60
CA ASP A 120 19.64 11.28 -14.51
C ASP A 120 18.29 12.01 -14.33
N ARG A 121 17.82 12.11 -13.08
CA ARG A 121 16.57 12.79 -12.68
C ARG A 121 16.84 13.95 -11.73
N LEU A 122 16.04 15.02 -11.85
CA LEU A 122 16.10 16.18 -10.96
C LEU A 122 15.41 15.89 -9.61
N CYS A 123 15.94 16.45 -8.52
CA CYS A 123 15.37 16.31 -7.19
C CYS A 123 14.14 17.23 -7.02
N ASN A 124 13.02 16.65 -6.59
CA ASN A 124 11.80 17.40 -6.28
C ASN A 124 11.74 17.87 -4.80
N SER A 125 10.71 18.64 -4.46
CA SER A 125 10.46 19.14 -3.09
C SER A 125 10.21 18.06 -2.04
N LYS A 126 10.00 16.79 -2.44
CA LYS A 126 9.86 15.65 -1.53
C LYS A 126 11.20 14.99 -1.21
N CYS A 127 12.26 15.29 -1.97
CA CYS A 127 13.64 14.92 -1.67
C CYS A 127 14.25 15.84 -0.62
N HIS A 128 13.97 17.14 -0.74
CA HIS A 128 14.43 18.16 0.19
C HIS A 128 13.28 19.11 0.47
N ALA A 129 12.83 19.15 1.73
CA ALA A 129 11.71 20.01 2.14
C ALA A 129 12.06 21.50 1.99
N SER A 130 13.27 21.90 2.43
CA SER A 130 13.68 23.34 2.49
C SER A 130 15.18 23.59 2.26
N LYS A 131 15.98 22.57 1.92
CA LYS A 131 17.43 22.71 1.74
C LYS A 131 17.78 23.05 0.29
N SER A 132 18.85 23.82 0.09
CA SER A 132 19.36 24.12 -1.24
C SER A 132 19.87 22.84 -1.91
N CYS A 133 19.21 22.46 -3.01
CA CYS A 133 19.62 21.35 -3.85
C CYS A 133 20.22 21.89 -5.15
N ALA A 134 21.37 21.37 -5.55
CA ALA A 134 22.05 21.73 -6.80
C ALA A 134 21.60 20.90 -8.01
N ASN A 135 20.75 19.90 -7.80
CA ASN A 135 20.17 19.04 -8.84
C ASN A 135 18.66 19.20 -8.80
N LYS A 136 18.17 20.38 -9.17
CA LYS A 136 16.76 20.77 -9.08
C LYS A 136 16.19 21.02 -10.45
#